data_AF-A0A1I5R5J3-F1
#
_entry.id   AF-A0A1I5R5J3-F1
#
_cell.length_a   1.000
_cell.length_b   1.000
_cell.length_c   1.000
_cell.angle_alpha   90.00
_cell.angle_beta   90.00
_cell.angle_gamma   90.00
#
_symmetry.space_group_name_H-M   'P 1'
#
loop_
_entity.id
_entity.type
_entity.pdbx_description
1 polymer ?
#
loop_
_entity_poly.entity_id
_entity_poly.type
_entity_poly.pdbx_seq_one_letter_code
_entity_poly.pdbx_strand_id
1 'polypeptide(L)'
;MRGKIIVYSPETGMGKIITPNHHKLKFNIDEWNDYDEMPAVGQEVEFDSADGNAYNIHLCTVPINKRDQTNTNTNAKTLGNSQKKDTDNHQAAIKVTIDIESCIETHFSEILRKIDANSDLIQNSKSLDYIRIRRFLLTAYNNLIEIDYSFENNELLEAKHKLNDAYSLYLYFKSESEIMQKAYEKIFISRQTEYKELYNKMQFNKAEIFRLKNKIKALETTISEKNEQISKMSRRNDKYRELMNEIKHLKGTMVDAIHKVGKLTEENEQFINMVDHFYKVYYKIFTEKFQEFIEQYKPKLEKIQNVLAYQFDTLIWEKANKSKAIKRFFHQAGIIEEFSAVTFLKYYIKTLDEKKLSQKNKSLMDLLKYLESQKKNIILCLDEDLEFLNITKEIVCNMDRDTSIITTTQPGEAIKNIKKNNPNFFIVNPEIKRINLEQLLSYAREKLPDLNIVFFSKKVNHYQLSLAKQFNISAILKKTTQKSNLEKQIKQLIDN
;
A
#
# COMPACT_ATOMS: atom_id res chain seq x y z
N MET A 1 25.81 -7.55 24.21
CA MET A 1 26.32 -8.33 23.05
C MET A 1 26.76 -7.39 21.94
N ARG A 2 27.58 -7.83 20.98
CA ARG A 2 27.99 -7.05 19.79
C ARG A 2 27.50 -7.68 18.51
N GLY A 3 27.19 -6.86 17.51
CA GLY A 3 26.77 -7.33 16.20
C GLY A 3 26.75 -6.23 15.16
N LYS A 4 26.37 -6.59 13.94
CA LYS A 4 26.31 -5.70 12.79
C LYS A 4 24.90 -5.65 12.23
N ILE A 5 24.40 -4.46 11.93
CA ILE A 5 23.10 -4.29 11.27
C ILE A 5 23.21 -4.80 9.84
N ILE A 6 22.40 -5.80 9.48
CA ILE A 6 22.37 -6.37 8.13
C ILE A 6 21.14 -5.94 7.33
N VAL A 7 20.09 -5.50 8.03
CA VAL A 7 18.85 -5.00 7.43
C VAL A 7 18.29 -3.94 8.36
N TYR A 8 17.87 -2.80 7.81
CA TYR A 8 17.06 -1.81 8.51
C TYR A 8 16.14 -1.12 7.51
N SER A 9 14.86 -0.96 7.88
CA SER A 9 13.84 -0.28 7.08
C SER A 9 13.38 0.97 7.84
N PRO A 10 13.71 2.19 7.36
CA PRO A 10 13.26 3.44 7.97
C PRO A 10 11.74 3.59 7.99
N GLU A 11 11.03 2.95 7.05
CA GLU A 11 9.58 3.05 6.90
C GLU A 11 8.81 2.19 7.92
N THR A 12 9.38 1.05 8.32
CA THR A 12 8.75 0.12 9.27
C THR A 12 9.36 0.19 10.66
N GLY A 13 10.51 0.87 10.83
CA GLY A 13 11.29 0.88 12.06
C GLY A 13 11.97 -0.46 12.37
N MET A 14 11.81 -1.49 11.55
CA MET A 14 12.33 -2.83 11.85
C MET A 14 13.72 -3.05 11.25
N GLY A 15 14.58 -3.75 11.99
CA GLY A 15 15.88 -4.17 11.54
C GLY A 15 16.30 -5.55 12.02
N LYS A 16 17.47 -6.00 11.56
CA LYS A 16 18.12 -7.24 11.99
C LYS A 16 19.60 -7.01 12.25
N ILE A 17 20.06 -7.54 13.37
CA ILE A 17 21.47 -7.58 13.75
C ILE A 17 21.98 -9.01 13.56
N ILE A 18 23.17 -9.15 12.99
CA ILE A 18 23.92 -10.41 12.99
C ILE A 18 25.05 -10.33 14.01
N THR A 19 25.13 -11.32 14.90
CA THR A 19 26.24 -11.48 15.83
C THR A 19 27.46 -12.11 15.13
N PRO A 20 28.68 -12.01 15.71
CA PRO A 20 29.85 -12.73 15.22
C PRO A 20 29.64 -14.25 15.10
N ASN A 21 28.76 -14.81 15.93
CA ASN A 21 28.39 -16.23 15.90
C ASN A 21 27.30 -16.55 14.86
N HIS A 22 27.04 -15.65 13.90
CA HIS A 22 26.02 -15.73 12.85
C HIS A 22 24.56 -15.84 13.33
N HIS A 23 24.29 -15.62 14.62
CA HIS A 23 22.94 -15.54 15.15
C HIS A 23 22.27 -14.23 14.70
N LYS A 24 21.06 -14.32 14.14
CA LYS A 24 20.28 -13.18 13.65
C LYS A 24 19.21 -12.81 14.66
N LEU A 25 19.23 -11.57 15.12
CA LEU A 25 18.28 -11.01 16.07
C LEU A 25 17.50 -9.89 15.41
N LYS A 26 16.19 -9.82 15.65
CA LYS A 26 15.35 -8.73 15.15
C LYS A 26 15.39 -7.56 16.13
N PHE A 27 15.23 -6.35 15.64
CA PHE A 27 15.02 -5.18 16.49
C PHE A 27 14.00 -4.22 15.89
N ASN A 28 13.43 -3.38 16.74
CA ASN A 28 12.60 -2.25 16.37
C ASN A 28 13.37 -0.95 16.69
N ILE A 29 13.13 0.12 15.95
CA ILE A 29 13.69 1.45 16.18
C ILE A 29 13.36 1.99 17.57
N ASP A 30 12.26 1.52 18.17
CA ASP A 30 11.89 1.84 19.55
C ASP A 30 12.94 1.35 20.58
N GLU A 31 13.77 0.37 20.20
CA GLU A 31 14.84 -0.20 21.02
C GLU A 31 16.22 0.46 20.78
N TRP A 32 16.26 1.52 19.96
CA TRP A 32 17.46 2.26 19.60
C TRP A 32 17.67 3.46 20.52
N ASN A 33 18.85 3.55 21.14
CA ASN A 33 19.11 4.53 22.19
C ASN A 33 19.98 5.72 21.75
N ASP A 34 20.54 5.71 20.54
CA ASP A 34 21.39 6.79 20.04
C ASP A 34 20.61 7.70 19.07
N TYR A 35 19.98 8.73 19.62
CA TYR A 35 19.08 9.64 18.89
C TYR A 35 19.76 10.54 17.86
N ASP A 36 21.10 10.68 17.94
CA ASP A 36 21.87 11.52 17.04
C ASP A 36 22.13 10.86 15.67
N GLU A 37 22.07 9.52 15.60
CA GLU A 37 22.32 8.75 14.38
C GLU A 37 21.29 7.63 14.21
N MET A 38 20.62 7.59 13.05
CA MET A 38 19.70 6.50 12.75
C MET A 38 20.44 5.18 12.48
N PRO A 39 19.82 4.03 12.78
CA PRO A 39 20.38 2.74 12.40
C PRO A 39 20.58 2.66 10.88
N ALA A 40 21.70 2.11 10.44
CA ALA A 40 22.06 1.95 9.05
C ALA A 40 22.71 0.59 8.81
N VAL A 41 22.45 0.01 7.64
CA VAL A 41 23.04 -1.27 7.25
C VAL A 41 24.56 -1.12 7.23
N GLY A 42 25.24 -2.01 7.96
CA GLY A 42 26.69 -2.02 8.08
C GLY A 42 27.25 -1.42 9.37
N GLN A 43 26.44 -0.75 10.20
CA GLN A 43 26.88 -0.24 11.49
C GLN A 43 27.11 -1.37 12.50
N GLU A 44 28.14 -1.21 13.34
CA GLU A 44 28.42 -2.07 14.48
C GLU A 44 27.74 -1.51 15.73
N VAL A 45 27.06 -2.39 16.45
CA VAL A 45 26.19 -2.04 17.57
C VAL A 45 26.38 -2.96 18.77
N GLU A 46 26.25 -2.39 19.96
CA GLU A 46 26.10 -3.07 21.24
C GLU A 46 24.64 -3.11 21.65
N PHE A 47 24.17 -4.24 22.17
CA PHE A 47 22.76 -4.46 22.51
C PHE A 47 22.57 -5.62 23.50
N ASP A 48 21.42 -5.66 24.18
CA ASP A 48 20.96 -6.78 24.98
C ASP A 48 20.08 -7.72 24.16
N SER A 49 20.10 -9.03 24.43
CA SER A 49 19.29 -10.00 23.68
C SER A 49 18.38 -10.82 24.58
N ALA A 50 17.10 -10.90 24.21
CA ALA A 50 16.12 -11.82 24.81
C ALA A 50 15.14 -12.31 23.73
N ASP A 51 14.71 -13.58 23.80
CA ASP A 51 13.66 -14.16 22.94
C ASP A 51 13.84 -13.94 21.42
N GLY A 52 15.08 -13.92 20.94
CA GLY A 52 15.39 -13.73 19.51
C GLY A 52 15.31 -12.27 19.03
N ASN A 53 15.14 -11.32 19.95
CA ASN A 53 15.14 -9.89 19.69
C ASN A 53 16.34 -9.21 20.37
N ALA A 54 16.71 -8.05 19.84
CA ALA A 54 17.72 -7.15 20.40
C ALA A 54 17.05 -5.90 20.98
N TYR A 55 17.52 -5.50 22.16
CA TYR A 55 17.03 -4.40 23.00
C TYR A 55 18.20 -3.49 23.40
N ASN A 56 17.94 -2.26 23.84
CA ASN A 56 18.96 -1.31 24.32
C ASN A 56 20.16 -1.14 23.35
N ILE A 57 19.88 -0.75 22.11
CA ILE A 57 20.87 -0.77 21.03
C ILE A 57 21.65 0.56 20.98
N HIS A 58 22.98 0.47 21.00
CA HIS A 58 23.94 1.57 20.95
C HIS A 58 24.99 1.35 19.85
N LEU A 59 25.50 2.42 19.25
CA LEU A 59 26.62 2.43 18.31
C LEU A 59 27.94 2.11 19.02
N CYS A 60 28.73 1.23 18.43
CA CYS A 60 30.12 1.04 18.86
C CYS A 60 30.96 2.28 18.51
N THR A 61 31.23 3.13 19.51
CA THR A 61 32.15 4.25 19.35
C THR A 61 33.60 3.75 19.42
N VAL A 62 34.27 3.66 18.28
CA VAL A 62 35.74 3.56 18.18
C VAL A 62 36.23 4.51 17.07
N PRO A 63 37.33 5.28 17.25
CA PRO A 63 37.60 6.46 16.43
C PRO A 63 37.98 6.13 14.98
N ILE A 64 37.38 6.86 14.03
CA ILE A 64 37.62 6.74 12.59
C ILE A 64 38.91 7.47 12.21
N ASN A 65 39.87 6.74 11.62
CA ASN A 65 40.95 7.32 10.82
C ASN A 65 40.62 7.23 9.32
N LYS A 66 40.69 8.39 8.66
CA LYS A 66 40.42 8.68 7.25
C LYS A 66 41.36 7.97 6.27
N ARG A 67 40.89 7.79 5.03
CA ARG A 67 41.52 8.02 3.70
C ARG A 67 40.82 7.13 2.67
N ASP A 68 40.55 7.51 1.42
CA ASP A 68 40.65 8.76 0.67
C ASP A 68 39.68 8.64 -0.53
N GLN A 69 39.09 9.78 -0.91
CA GLN A 69 38.40 9.98 -2.18
C GLN A 69 39.45 10.27 -3.26
N THR A 70 39.21 9.84 -4.50
CA THR A 70 39.63 10.58 -5.70
C THR A 70 38.78 10.19 -6.92
N ASN A 71 37.90 11.12 -7.28
CA ASN A 71 37.66 11.72 -8.61
C ASN A 71 37.64 10.85 -9.89
N THR A 72 36.42 10.75 -10.43
CA THR A 72 35.97 11.20 -11.78
C THR A 72 37.02 11.56 -12.84
N ASN A 73 36.88 10.98 -14.04
CA ASN A 73 36.68 11.77 -15.28
C ASN A 73 36.16 10.95 -16.49
N THR A 74 35.05 11.47 -17.01
CA THR A 74 34.47 11.57 -18.38
C THR A 74 35.10 10.96 -19.65
N ASN A 75 34.18 10.36 -20.44
CA ASN A 75 33.91 10.52 -21.89
C ASN A 75 34.43 9.52 -22.95
N ALA A 76 33.46 8.74 -23.46
CA ALA A 76 33.05 8.50 -24.86
C ALA A 76 34.12 8.44 -25.99
N LYS A 77 34.12 7.38 -26.85
CA LYS A 77 33.28 7.22 -28.07
C LYS A 77 33.80 6.07 -29.00
N THR A 78 32.84 5.34 -29.58
CA THR A 78 32.79 4.72 -30.95
C THR A 78 33.41 3.35 -31.30
N LEU A 79 32.49 2.46 -31.71
CA LEU A 79 32.49 1.37 -32.70
C LEU A 79 33.78 0.68 -33.21
N GLY A 80 33.71 -0.66 -33.24
CA GLY A 80 34.44 -1.53 -34.17
C GLY A 80 33.95 -2.99 -34.10
N ASN A 81 33.25 -3.43 -35.15
CA ASN A 81 32.82 -4.81 -35.38
C ASN A 81 33.99 -5.81 -35.40
N SER A 82 33.73 -7.08 -35.01
CA SER A 82 34.09 -8.28 -35.81
C SER A 82 33.58 -9.59 -35.17
N GLN A 83 32.52 -10.11 -35.78
CA GLN A 83 32.26 -11.51 -36.15
C GLN A 83 32.60 -12.67 -35.19
N LYS A 84 31.50 -13.27 -34.69
CA LYS A 84 31.13 -14.70 -34.70
C LYS A 84 32.27 -15.74 -34.83
N LYS A 85 32.40 -16.53 -33.78
CA LYS A 85 32.50 -18.00 -33.90
C LYS A 85 31.44 -18.63 -33.02
N ASP A 86 30.36 -19.05 -33.67
CA ASP A 86 29.41 -20.03 -33.14
C ASP A 86 30.19 -21.31 -32.82
N THR A 87 30.39 -21.55 -31.53
CA THR A 87 30.60 -22.91 -31.02
C THR A 87 29.39 -23.20 -30.17
N ASP A 88 28.55 -24.03 -30.76
CA ASP A 88 27.30 -24.54 -30.23
C ASP A 88 27.60 -25.41 -29.00
N ASN A 89 27.84 -24.75 -27.87
CA ASN A 89 27.94 -25.40 -26.57
C ASN A 89 26.53 -25.36 -26.00
N HIS A 90 25.73 -26.37 -26.34
CA HIS A 90 24.45 -26.63 -25.69
C HIS A 90 24.70 -26.89 -24.19
N GLN A 91 24.91 -25.82 -23.41
CA GLN A 91 24.79 -25.85 -21.96
C GLN A 91 23.33 -26.18 -21.68
N ALA A 92 23.09 -27.36 -21.12
CA ALA A 92 21.76 -27.81 -20.75
C ALA A 92 21.09 -26.73 -19.89
N ALA A 93 20.06 -26.06 -20.41
CA ALA A 93 19.37 -24.99 -19.71
C ALA A 93 18.52 -25.56 -18.57
N ILE A 94 18.53 -24.90 -17.40
CA ILE A 94 17.66 -25.25 -16.26
C ILE A 94 16.20 -25.17 -16.71
N LYS A 95 15.43 -26.23 -16.52
CA LYS A 95 14.02 -26.28 -16.89
C LYS A 95 13.15 -25.65 -15.80
N VAL A 96 12.12 -24.93 -16.24
CA VAL A 96 11.10 -24.37 -15.35
C VAL A 96 10.24 -25.53 -14.83
N THR A 97 10.10 -25.60 -13.49
CA THR A 97 9.25 -26.59 -12.82
C THR A 97 7.79 -26.14 -12.82
N ILE A 98 7.55 -24.87 -12.49
CA ILE A 98 6.23 -24.23 -12.46
C ILE A 98 6.39 -22.85 -13.09
N ASP A 99 5.48 -22.49 -14.00
CA ASP A 99 5.49 -21.18 -14.66
C ASP A 99 5.20 -20.03 -13.68
N ILE A 100 5.49 -18.81 -14.13
CA ILE A 100 5.42 -17.60 -13.30
C ILE A 100 3.99 -17.30 -12.89
N GLU A 101 3.07 -17.35 -13.84
CA GLU A 101 1.65 -17.07 -13.64
C GLU A 101 1.05 -18.02 -12.59
N SER A 102 1.25 -19.33 -12.75
CA SER A 102 0.81 -20.35 -11.79
C SER A 102 1.40 -20.12 -10.40
N CYS A 103 2.67 -19.69 -10.29
CA CYS A 103 3.29 -19.38 -9.00
C CYS A 103 2.62 -18.19 -8.31
N ILE A 104 2.34 -17.11 -9.06
CA ILE A 104 1.69 -15.90 -8.56
C ILE A 104 0.24 -16.22 -8.12
N GLU A 105 -0.53 -16.88 -8.98
CA GLU A 105 -1.92 -17.23 -8.71
C GLU A 105 -2.05 -18.17 -7.51
N THR A 106 -1.18 -19.19 -7.41
CA THR A 106 -1.18 -20.10 -6.27
C THR A 106 -0.86 -19.37 -4.97
N HIS A 107 0.14 -18.48 -4.98
CA HIS A 107 0.55 -17.71 -3.80
C HIS A 107 -0.53 -16.76 -3.31
N PHE A 108 -1.27 -16.12 -4.23
CA PHE A 108 -2.32 -15.16 -3.92
C PHE A 108 -3.74 -15.72 -4.02
N SER A 109 -3.90 -17.04 -4.07
CA SER A 109 -5.19 -17.73 -4.24
C SER A 109 -6.26 -17.29 -3.24
N GLU A 110 -5.92 -17.12 -1.96
CA GLU A 110 -6.85 -16.61 -0.94
C GLU A 110 -7.28 -15.16 -1.22
N ILE A 111 -6.39 -14.33 -1.74
CA ILE A 111 -6.72 -12.94 -2.12
C ILE A 111 -7.68 -12.95 -3.31
N LEU A 112 -7.37 -13.73 -4.34
CA LEU A 112 -8.21 -13.85 -5.53
C LEU A 112 -9.62 -14.31 -5.15
N ARG A 113 -9.71 -15.36 -4.34
CA ARG A 113 -10.98 -15.88 -3.81
C ARG A 113 -11.76 -14.82 -3.03
N LYS A 114 -11.09 -14.01 -2.20
CA LYS A 114 -11.72 -12.94 -1.42
C LYS A 114 -12.17 -11.77 -2.29
N ILE A 115 -11.41 -11.42 -3.32
CA ILE A 115 -11.80 -10.39 -4.29
C ILE A 115 -13.05 -10.84 -5.05
N ASP A 116 -13.06 -12.08 -5.53
CA ASP A 116 -14.20 -12.65 -6.26
C ASP A 116 -15.46 -12.72 -5.37
N ALA A 117 -15.31 -13.15 -4.11
CA ALA A 117 -16.40 -13.17 -3.14
C ALA A 117 -16.96 -11.77 -2.79
N ASN A 118 -16.26 -10.69 -3.15
CA ASN A 118 -16.65 -9.30 -2.92
C ASN A 118 -16.82 -8.51 -4.23
N SER A 119 -17.11 -9.19 -5.34
CA SER A 119 -17.34 -8.56 -6.65
C SER A 119 -18.38 -7.43 -6.59
N ASP A 120 -19.42 -7.62 -5.79
CA ASP A 120 -20.52 -6.66 -5.64
C ASP A 120 -20.06 -5.36 -4.97
N LEU A 121 -19.10 -5.45 -4.05
CA LEU A 121 -18.51 -4.28 -3.41
C LEU A 121 -17.67 -3.47 -4.39
N ILE A 122 -16.99 -4.12 -5.34
CA ILE A 122 -16.16 -3.44 -6.34
C ILE A 122 -17.02 -2.56 -7.25
N GLN A 123 -18.23 -2.99 -7.59
CA GLN A 123 -19.16 -2.24 -8.44
C GLN A 123 -19.86 -1.10 -7.70
N ASN A 124 -19.75 -1.02 -6.37
CA ASN A 124 -20.42 -0.01 -5.58
C ASN A 124 -19.81 1.37 -5.84
N SER A 125 -20.62 2.35 -6.25
CA SER A 125 -20.16 3.72 -6.48
C SER A 125 -19.67 4.38 -5.20
N LYS A 126 -20.19 3.98 -4.05
CA LYS A 126 -19.91 4.60 -2.75
C LYS A 126 -18.62 4.09 -2.17
N SER A 127 -17.79 5.00 -1.70
CA SER A 127 -16.53 4.66 -1.05
C SER A 127 -16.06 5.79 -0.16
N LEU A 128 -15.30 5.43 0.86
CA LEU A 128 -14.64 6.35 1.77
C LEU A 128 -13.19 5.92 1.86
N ASP A 129 -12.23 6.82 1.61
CA ASP A 129 -10.80 6.47 1.66
C ASP A 129 -10.45 6.01 3.08
N TYR A 130 -10.34 4.70 3.24
CA TYR A 130 -10.16 4.09 4.55
C TYR A 130 -8.79 4.42 5.11
N ILE A 131 -7.74 4.45 4.29
CA ILE A 131 -6.38 4.76 4.76
C ILE A 131 -6.37 6.14 5.42
N ARG A 132 -7.07 7.12 4.82
CA ARG A 132 -7.19 8.48 5.38
C ARG A 132 -8.07 8.53 6.63
N ILE A 133 -9.25 7.90 6.62
CA ILE A 133 -10.23 8.06 7.72
C ILE A 133 -10.02 7.07 8.87
N ARG A 134 -9.35 5.92 8.66
CA ARG A 134 -9.30 4.78 9.59
C ARG A 134 -9.11 5.18 11.04
N ARG A 135 -8.10 6.01 11.31
CA ARG A 135 -7.78 6.43 12.68
C ARG A 135 -8.94 7.18 13.31
N PHE A 136 -9.50 8.16 12.60
CA PHE A 136 -10.66 8.92 13.07
C PHE A 136 -11.88 8.02 13.22
N LEU A 137 -12.17 7.16 12.24
CA LEU A 137 -13.32 6.26 12.24
C LEU A 137 -13.32 5.32 13.45
N LEU A 138 -12.16 4.71 13.76
CA LEU A 138 -12.01 3.85 14.93
C LEU A 138 -12.05 4.62 16.26
N THR A 139 -11.48 5.83 16.30
CA THR A 139 -11.60 6.69 17.49
C THR A 139 -13.05 7.12 17.74
N ALA A 140 -13.77 7.54 16.70
CA ALA A 140 -15.17 7.91 16.79
C ALA A 140 -16.02 6.72 17.28
N TYR A 141 -15.80 5.53 16.72
CA TYR A 141 -16.43 4.29 17.19
C TYR A 141 -16.22 4.05 18.69
N ASN A 142 -14.98 4.08 19.16
CA ASN A 142 -14.66 3.84 20.57
C ASN A 142 -15.30 4.90 21.48
N ASN A 143 -15.23 6.18 21.11
CA ASN A 143 -15.83 7.27 21.90
C ASN A 143 -17.36 7.11 22.02
N LEU A 144 -18.03 6.64 20.96
CA LEU A 144 -19.48 6.42 21.00
C LEU A 144 -19.86 5.25 21.93
N ILE A 145 -19.04 4.20 22.00
CA ILE A 145 -19.21 3.10 22.96
C ILE A 145 -19.02 3.59 24.40
N GLU A 146 -18.02 4.46 24.65
CA GLU A 146 -17.79 5.02 25.98
C GLU A 146 -18.97 5.88 26.46
N ILE A 147 -19.67 6.56 25.54
CA ILE A 147 -20.87 7.34 25.86
C ILE A 147 -22.08 6.43 26.12
N ASP A 148 -22.21 5.34 25.36
CA ASP A 148 -23.32 4.40 25.48
C ASP A 148 -22.84 2.97 25.20
N TYR A 149 -22.63 2.18 26.25
CA TYR A 149 -22.21 0.77 26.11
C TYR A 149 -23.20 -0.09 25.32
N SER A 150 -24.48 0.30 25.26
CA SER A 150 -25.50 -0.41 24.46
C SER A 150 -25.46 -0.07 22.96
N PHE A 151 -24.58 0.86 22.58
CA PHE A 151 -24.32 1.23 21.19
C PHE A 151 -23.69 0.09 20.38
N GLU A 152 -22.82 -0.70 21.01
CA GLU A 152 -22.21 -1.86 20.36
C GLU A 152 -23.22 -3.01 20.28
N ASN A 153 -23.42 -3.51 19.07
CA ASN A 153 -24.27 -4.67 18.81
C ASN A 153 -23.63 -5.59 17.76
N ASN A 154 -24.19 -6.80 17.60
CA ASN A 154 -23.63 -7.82 16.71
C ASN A 154 -23.42 -7.31 15.27
N GLU A 155 -24.37 -6.53 14.74
CA GLU A 155 -24.28 -5.99 13.37
C GLU A 155 -23.13 -4.99 13.20
N LEU A 156 -22.92 -4.10 14.18
CA LEU A 156 -21.84 -3.11 14.13
C LEU A 156 -20.47 -3.78 14.32
N LEU A 157 -20.42 -4.78 15.20
CA LEU A 157 -19.22 -5.59 15.43
C LEU A 157 -18.85 -6.40 14.19
N GLU A 158 -19.83 -7.02 13.52
CA GLU A 158 -19.63 -7.75 12.26
C GLU A 158 -19.11 -6.83 11.15
N ALA A 159 -19.68 -5.63 11.00
CA ALA A 159 -19.21 -4.64 10.03
C ALA A 159 -17.75 -4.21 10.32
N LYS A 160 -17.39 -4.01 11.59
CA LYS A 160 -16.02 -3.72 12.02
C LYS A 160 -15.06 -4.87 11.71
N HIS A 161 -15.46 -6.11 11.97
CA HIS A 161 -14.66 -7.30 11.65
C HIS A 161 -14.42 -7.42 10.15
N LYS A 162 -15.46 -7.31 9.32
CA LYS A 162 -15.33 -7.33 7.85
C LYS A 162 -14.36 -6.28 7.34
N LEU A 163 -14.44 -5.05 7.87
CA LEU A 163 -13.54 -3.97 7.51
C LEU A 163 -12.09 -4.25 7.91
N ASN A 164 -11.86 -4.77 9.12
CA ASN A 164 -10.54 -5.14 9.60
C ASN A 164 -9.95 -6.32 8.80
N ASP A 165 -10.76 -7.33 8.48
CA ASP A 165 -10.32 -8.47 7.67
C ASP A 165 -9.89 -8.03 6.27
N ALA A 166 -10.67 -7.16 5.63
CA ALA A 166 -10.30 -6.57 4.34
C ALA A 166 -9.00 -5.75 4.44
N TYR A 167 -8.79 -5.01 5.53
CA TYR A 167 -7.55 -4.26 5.73
C TYR A 167 -6.34 -5.18 5.94
N SER A 168 -6.49 -6.23 6.74
CA SER A 168 -5.43 -7.23 6.94
C SER A 168 -5.03 -7.89 5.62
N LEU A 169 -6.00 -8.19 4.74
CA LEU A 169 -5.73 -8.72 3.41
C LEU A 169 -4.94 -7.74 2.54
N TYR A 170 -5.31 -6.45 2.57
CA TYR A 170 -4.59 -5.38 1.88
C TYR A 170 -3.15 -5.23 2.40
N LEU A 171 -2.94 -5.24 3.73
CA LEU A 171 -1.61 -5.14 4.32
C LEU A 171 -0.73 -6.35 3.94
N TYR A 172 -1.30 -7.55 3.97
CA TYR A 172 -0.62 -8.75 3.52
C TYR A 172 -0.18 -8.61 2.05
N PHE A 173 -1.11 -8.26 1.15
CA PHE A 173 -0.81 -8.01 -0.26
C PHE A 173 0.33 -6.99 -0.42
N LYS A 174 0.20 -5.83 0.23
CA LYS A 174 1.19 -4.76 0.17
C LYS A 174 2.57 -5.26 0.59
N SER A 175 2.67 -5.94 1.72
CA SER A 175 3.93 -6.46 2.26
C SER A 175 4.60 -7.53 1.39
N GLU A 176 3.82 -8.28 0.63
CA GLU A 176 4.31 -9.30 -0.28
C GLU A 176 4.69 -8.72 -1.66
N SER A 177 4.11 -7.57 -2.02
CA SER A 177 4.37 -6.85 -3.29
C SER A 177 5.46 -5.77 -3.21
N GLU A 178 5.88 -5.37 -2.02
CA GLU A 178 6.72 -4.17 -1.80
C GLU A 178 8.14 -4.31 -2.37
N ILE A 179 8.74 -5.50 -2.23
CA ILE A 179 10.12 -5.75 -2.64
C ILE A 179 10.14 -6.80 -3.74
N MET A 180 10.29 -6.35 -5.00
CA MET A 180 10.25 -7.19 -6.21
C MET A 180 11.20 -8.40 -6.14
N GLN A 181 12.45 -8.18 -5.73
CA GLN A 181 13.44 -9.25 -5.58
C GLN A 181 13.00 -10.31 -4.56
N LYS A 182 12.51 -9.88 -3.41
CA LYS A 182 12.04 -10.78 -2.36
C LYS A 182 10.81 -11.56 -2.83
N ALA A 183 9.89 -10.90 -3.55
CA ALA A 183 8.74 -11.55 -4.15
C ALA A 183 9.17 -12.61 -5.16
N TYR A 184 10.11 -12.29 -6.05
CA TYR A 184 10.65 -13.24 -7.02
C TYR A 184 11.29 -14.48 -6.35
N GLU A 185 12.14 -14.25 -5.34
CA GLU A 185 12.79 -15.34 -4.61
C GLU A 185 11.77 -16.23 -3.87
N LYS A 186 10.78 -15.60 -3.23
CA LYS A 186 9.77 -16.29 -2.40
C LYS A 186 8.70 -16.98 -3.22
N ILE A 187 8.19 -16.35 -4.27
CA ILE A 187 7.01 -16.80 -5.03
C ILE A 187 7.44 -17.73 -6.17
N PHE A 188 8.49 -17.35 -6.92
CA PHE A 188 8.90 -18.09 -8.11
C PHE A 188 10.09 -19.02 -7.85
N ILE A 189 11.25 -18.50 -7.41
CA ILE A 189 12.47 -19.30 -7.24
C ILE A 189 12.27 -20.43 -6.20
N SER A 190 11.49 -20.17 -5.16
CA SER A 190 11.15 -21.18 -4.15
C SER A 190 10.36 -22.38 -4.72
N ARG A 191 9.86 -22.31 -5.95
CA ARG A 191 9.12 -23.39 -6.63
C ARG A 191 9.93 -24.10 -7.71
N GLN A 192 11.14 -23.63 -8.01
CA GLN A 192 11.97 -24.20 -9.08
C GLN A 192 12.94 -25.25 -8.51
N THR A 193 12.62 -26.53 -8.72
CA THR A 193 13.36 -27.66 -8.11
C THR A 193 14.78 -27.78 -8.67
N GLU A 194 14.91 -27.82 -9.99
CA GLU A 194 16.22 -27.99 -10.66
C GLU A 194 17.16 -26.82 -10.36
N TYR A 195 16.63 -25.58 -10.33
CA TYR A 195 17.38 -24.39 -9.91
C TYR A 195 17.93 -24.56 -8.49
N LYS A 196 17.10 -25.00 -7.54
CA LYS A 196 17.52 -25.18 -6.13
C LYS A 196 18.56 -26.28 -5.98
N GLU A 197 18.38 -27.40 -6.66
CA GLU A 197 19.33 -28.51 -6.63
C GLU A 197 20.71 -28.08 -7.15
N LEU A 198 20.72 -27.37 -8.28
CA LEU A 198 21.96 -26.84 -8.86
C LEU A 198 22.61 -25.79 -7.96
N TYR A 199 21.82 -24.88 -7.40
CA TYR A 199 22.29 -23.87 -6.46
C TYR A 199 22.89 -24.51 -5.20
N ASN A 200 22.23 -25.52 -4.62
CA ASN A 200 22.72 -26.23 -3.44
C ASN A 200 24.00 -27.00 -3.75
N LYS A 201 24.08 -27.66 -4.92
CA LYS A 201 25.29 -28.34 -5.38
C LYS A 201 26.46 -27.36 -5.56
N MET A 202 26.19 -26.18 -6.11
CA MET A 202 27.17 -25.10 -6.25
C MET A 202 27.70 -24.63 -4.88
N GLN A 203 26.82 -24.45 -3.89
CA GLN A 203 27.23 -24.09 -2.52
C GLN A 203 28.04 -25.19 -1.85
N PHE A 204 27.64 -26.46 -2.02
CA PHE A 204 28.38 -27.60 -1.50
C PHE A 204 29.79 -27.67 -2.08
N ASN A 205 29.91 -27.57 -3.41
CA ASN A 205 31.19 -27.54 -4.10
C ASN A 205 32.07 -26.37 -3.62
N LYS A 206 31.48 -25.19 -3.36
CA LYS A 206 32.22 -24.03 -2.83
C LYS A 206 32.79 -24.30 -1.43
N ALA A 207 32.00 -24.93 -0.55
CA ALA A 207 32.46 -25.34 0.78
C ALA A 207 33.57 -26.41 0.69
N GLU A 208 33.42 -27.38 -0.21
CA GLU A 208 34.39 -28.45 -0.42
C GLU A 208 35.71 -27.93 -1.00
N ILE A 209 35.66 -27.00 -1.96
CA ILE A 209 36.85 -26.29 -2.48
C ILE A 209 37.57 -25.57 -1.34
N PHE A 210 36.84 -24.86 -0.48
CA PHE A 210 37.43 -24.17 0.67
C PHE A 210 38.14 -25.16 1.62
N ARG A 211 37.49 -26.29 1.93
CA ARG A 211 38.06 -27.35 2.76
C ARG A 211 39.33 -27.95 2.16
N LEU A 212 39.30 -28.27 0.86
CA LEU A 212 40.45 -28.81 0.14
C LEU A 212 41.60 -27.81 0.04
N LYS A 213 41.32 -26.51 -0.16
CA LYS A 213 42.35 -25.45 -0.13
C LYS A 213 43.04 -25.36 1.22
N ASN A 214 42.30 -25.46 2.32
CA ASN A 214 42.89 -25.50 3.67
C ASN A 214 43.73 -26.77 3.89
N LYS A 215 43.26 -27.93 3.39
CA LYS A 215 44.03 -29.18 3.42
C LYS A 215 45.34 -29.06 2.64
N ILE A 216 45.31 -28.46 1.44
CA ILE A 216 46.51 -28.21 0.62
C ILE A 216 47.50 -27.35 1.40
N LYS A 217 47.06 -26.22 1.98
CA LYS A 217 47.92 -25.33 2.77
C LYS A 217 48.56 -26.02 3.99
N ALA A 218 47.82 -26.89 4.67
CA ALA A 218 48.35 -27.68 5.78
C ALA A 218 49.40 -28.69 5.30
N LEU A 219 49.11 -29.41 4.20
CA LEU A 219 50.07 -30.34 3.59
C LEU A 219 51.34 -29.64 3.12
N GLU A 220 51.24 -28.45 2.51
CA GLU A 220 52.38 -27.63 2.10
C GLU A 220 53.28 -27.29 3.29
N THR A 221 52.67 -26.92 4.43
CA THR A 221 53.39 -26.58 5.66
C THR A 221 54.11 -27.80 6.22
N THR A 222 53.42 -28.94 6.36
CA THR A 222 54.02 -30.20 6.83
C THR A 222 55.12 -30.71 5.91
N ILE A 223 54.94 -30.60 4.58
CA ILE A 223 55.97 -30.95 3.60
C ILE A 223 57.19 -30.03 3.77
N SER A 224 56.99 -28.73 3.97
CA SER A 224 58.07 -27.76 4.19
C SER A 224 58.87 -28.09 5.47
N GLU A 225 58.19 -28.33 6.59
CA GLU A 225 58.82 -28.72 7.86
C GLU A 225 59.61 -30.03 7.74
N LYS A 226 59.03 -31.06 7.11
CA LYS A 226 59.71 -32.34 6.89
C LYS A 226 60.90 -32.20 5.93
N ASN A 227 60.80 -31.37 4.89
CA ASN A 227 61.95 -31.07 4.02
C ASN A 227 63.07 -30.36 4.79
N GLU A 228 62.75 -29.44 5.70
CA GLU A 228 63.73 -28.78 6.56
C GLU A 228 64.42 -29.79 7.49
N GLN A 229 63.68 -30.72 8.08
CA GLN A 229 64.25 -31.81 8.91
C GLN A 229 65.19 -32.71 8.11
N ILE A 230 64.82 -33.09 6.88
CA ILE A 230 65.67 -33.87 5.97
C ILE A 230 66.96 -33.12 5.65
N SER A 231 66.91 -31.79 5.48
CA SER A 231 68.09 -30.99 5.15
C SER A 231 69.19 -31.02 6.23
N LYS A 232 68.81 -31.34 7.48
CA LYS A 232 69.69 -31.42 8.66
C LYS A 232 70.18 -32.85 8.95
N MET A 233 69.80 -33.86 8.16
CA MET A 233 70.10 -35.29 8.42
C MET A 233 71.05 -35.89 7.37
N SER A 234 71.82 -36.92 7.79
CA SER A 234 72.68 -37.69 6.87
C SER A 234 71.87 -38.65 6.00
N ARG A 235 72.21 -38.73 4.71
CA ARG A 235 71.57 -39.61 3.71
C ARG A 235 71.71 -41.12 3.99
N ARG A 236 72.62 -41.52 4.89
CA ARG A 236 72.82 -42.92 5.30
C ARG A 236 71.93 -43.36 6.47
N ASN A 237 71.14 -42.45 7.04
CA ASN A 237 70.23 -42.75 8.14
C ASN A 237 68.94 -43.40 7.62
N ASP A 238 68.48 -44.49 8.23
CA ASP A 238 67.22 -45.15 7.83
C ASP A 238 66.01 -44.23 8.01
N LYS A 239 66.04 -43.38 9.04
CA LYS A 239 65.02 -42.35 9.30
C LYS A 239 64.92 -41.31 8.18
N TYR A 240 66.00 -41.08 7.42
CA TYR A 240 65.98 -40.21 6.23
C TYR A 240 65.14 -40.83 5.11
N ARG A 241 65.26 -42.16 4.89
CA ARG A 241 64.51 -42.87 3.85
C ARG A 241 63.02 -42.92 4.17
N GLU A 242 62.68 -43.17 5.43
CA GLU A 242 61.30 -43.15 5.92
C GLU A 242 60.64 -41.78 5.70
N LEU A 243 61.29 -40.70 6.14
CA LEU A 243 60.77 -39.34 5.95
C LEU A 243 60.60 -38.97 4.47
N MET A 244 61.50 -39.44 3.60
CA MET A 244 61.40 -39.18 2.17
C MET A 244 60.19 -39.88 1.53
N ASN A 245 59.91 -41.12 1.96
CA ASN A 245 58.71 -41.86 1.52
C ASN A 245 57.43 -41.19 2.01
N GLU A 246 57.40 -40.70 3.25
CA GLU A 246 56.27 -39.92 3.78
C GLU A 246 56.04 -38.63 2.98
N ILE A 247 57.09 -37.87 2.66
CA ILE A 247 56.98 -36.66 1.84
C ILE A 247 56.44 -37.00 0.45
N LYS A 248 56.88 -38.10 -0.16
CA LYS A 248 56.35 -38.55 -1.46
C LYS A 248 54.85 -38.85 -1.37
N HIS A 249 54.40 -39.53 -0.32
CA HIS A 249 52.99 -39.80 -0.09
C HIS A 249 52.19 -38.50 0.13
N LEU A 250 52.69 -37.58 0.94
CA LEU A 250 52.05 -36.29 1.22
C LEU A 250 51.92 -35.45 -0.07
N LYS A 251 52.96 -35.42 -0.91
CA LYS A 251 52.92 -34.76 -2.22
C LYS A 251 51.87 -35.39 -3.14
N GLY A 252 51.75 -36.73 -3.18
CA GLY A 252 50.70 -37.41 -3.93
C GLY A 252 49.30 -37.01 -3.47
N THR A 253 49.05 -37.04 -2.15
CA THR A 253 47.77 -36.62 -1.56
C THR A 253 47.44 -35.15 -1.84
N MET A 254 48.46 -34.29 -1.88
CA MET A 254 48.32 -32.88 -2.21
C MET A 254 47.94 -32.67 -3.68
N VAL A 255 48.59 -33.39 -4.60
CA VAL A 255 48.28 -33.35 -6.04
C VAL A 255 46.83 -33.80 -6.30
N ASP A 256 46.37 -34.87 -5.67
CA ASP A 256 44.97 -35.32 -5.77
C ASP A 256 43.98 -34.25 -5.29
N ALA A 257 44.30 -33.57 -4.18
CA ALA A 257 43.48 -32.49 -3.66
C ALA A 257 43.45 -31.28 -4.63
N ILE A 258 44.59 -30.93 -5.25
CA ILE A 258 44.68 -29.87 -6.26
C ILE A 258 43.83 -30.23 -7.49
N HIS A 259 43.95 -31.45 -8.01
CA HIS A 259 43.13 -31.91 -9.14
C HIS A 259 41.64 -31.85 -8.82
N LYS A 260 41.23 -32.27 -7.61
CA LYS A 260 39.83 -32.22 -7.18
C LYS A 260 39.34 -30.77 -7.07
N VAL A 261 40.16 -29.85 -6.57
CA VAL A 261 39.84 -28.41 -6.55
C VAL A 261 39.63 -27.88 -7.97
N GLY A 262 40.51 -28.20 -8.91
CA GLY A 262 40.36 -27.81 -10.32
C GLY A 262 39.03 -28.27 -10.90
N LYS A 263 38.73 -29.57 -10.78
CA LYS A 263 37.47 -30.15 -11.28
C LYS A 263 36.23 -29.50 -10.66
N LEU A 264 36.20 -29.31 -9.34
CA LEU A 264 35.06 -28.68 -8.66
C LEU A 264 34.92 -27.20 -9.03
N THR A 265 36.04 -26.52 -9.33
CA THR A 265 36.02 -25.11 -9.75
C THR A 265 35.40 -24.99 -11.15
N GLU A 266 35.83 -25.82 -12.10
CA GLU A 266 35.26 -25.88 -13.45
C GLU A 266 33.76 -26.22 -13.43
N GLU A 267 33.35 -27.24 -12.65
CA GLU A 267 31.93 -27.58 -12.47
C GLU A 267 31.13 -26.39 -11.89
N ASN A 268 31.69 -25.68 -10.91
CA ASN A 268 31.01 -24.52 -10.32
C ASN A 268 30.92 -23.32 -11.26
N GLU A 269 31.91 -23.07 -12.10
CA GLU A 269 31.82 -22.01 -13.10
C GLU A 269 30.66 -22.26 -14.07
N GLN A 270 30.45 -23.52 -14.48
CA GLN A 270 29.28 -23.90 -15.29
C GLN A 270 27.97 -23.66 -14.53
N PHE A 271 27.88 -24.10 -13.27
CA PHE A 271 26.68 -23.90 -12.46
C PHE A 271 26.37 -22.43 -12.20
N ILE A 272 27.39 -21.60 -11.94
CA ILE A 272 27.23 -20.15 -11.75
C ILE A 272 26.60 -19.54 -13.00
N ASN A 273 27.11 -19.86 -14.18
CA ASN A 273 26.58 -19.32 -15.44
C ASN A 273 25.12 -19.74 -15.67
N MET A 274 24.79 -21.00 -15.42
CA MET A 274 23.42 -21.52 -15.57
C MET A 274 22.44 -20.88 -14.58
N VAL A 275 22.81 -20.80 -13.31
CA VAL A 275 22.00 -20.20 -12.24
C VAL A 275 21.81 -18.70 -12.49
N ASP A 276 22.86 -17.97 -12.82
CA ASP A 276 22.81 -16.52 -13.07
C ASP A 276 21.98 -16.21 -14.31
N HIS A 277 22.15 -16.99 -15.39
CA HIS A 277 21.34 -16.85 -16.60
C HIS A 277 19.85 -17.09 -16.31
N PHE A 278 19.51 -18.20 -15.66
CA PHE A 278 18.13 -18.52 -15.28
C PHE A 278 17.54 -17.41 -14.40
N TYR A 279 18.28 -16.99 -13.36
CA TYR A 279 17.84 -15.96 -12.44
C TYR A 279 17.50 -14.67 -13.20
N LYS A 280 18.40 -14.17 -14.07
CA LYS A 280 18.23 -12.90 -14.79
C LYS A 280 17.10 -12.95 -15.81
N VAL A 281 16.99 -14.02 -16.58
CA VAL A 281 15.96 -14.16 -17.63
C VAL A 281 14.58 -14.16 -16.99
N TYR A 282 14.36 -15.03 -15.99
CA TYR A 282 13.05 -15.15 -15.36
C TYR A 282 12.74 -14.02 -14.38
N TYR A 283 13.75 -13.32 -13.84
CA TYR A 283 13.52 -12.13 -13.01
C TYR A 283 12.85 -11.01 -13.81
N LYS A 284 13.30 -10.80 -15.05
CA LYS A 284 12.68 -9.78 -15.93
C LYS A 284 11.23 -10.14 -16.25
N ILE A 285 10.97 -11.37 -16.68
CA ILE A 285 9.63 -11.85 -17.03
C ILE A 285 8.71 -11.78 -15.80
N PHE A 286 9.20 -12.22 -14.64
CA PHE A 286 8.46 -12.15 -13.38
C PHE A 286 8.13 -10.71 -13.01
N THR A 287 9.08 -9.79 -13.14
CA THR A 287 8.85 -8.37 -12.80
C THR A 287 7.72 -7.78 -13.63
N GLU A 288 7.71 -8.05 -14.94
CA GLU A 288 6.64 -7.59 -15.85
C GLU A 288 5.29 -8.19 -15.45
N LYS A 289 5.20 -9.52 -15.30
CA LYS A 289 3.96 -10.21 -14.95
C LYS A 289 3.43 -9.89 -13.56
N PHE A 290 4.33 -9.76 -12.60
CA PHE A 290 3.96 -9.46 -11.23
C PHE A 290 3.51 -8.00 -11.07
N GLN A 291 4.11 -7.08 -11.85
CA GLN A 291 3.64 -5.70 -11.91
C GLN A 291 2.22 -5.61 -12.51
N GLU A 292 1.94 -6.31 -13.60
CA GLU A 292 0.59 -6.42 -14.18
C GLU A 292 -0.42 -6.95 -13.13
N PHE A 293 -0.04 -7.98 -12.39
CA PHE A 293 -0.84 -8.53 -11.29
C PHE A 293 -1.10 -7.48 -10.19
N ILE A 294 -0.07 -6.73 -9.78
CA ILE A 294 -0.20 -5.69 -8.75
C ILE A 294 -1.18 -4.61 -9.21
N GLU A 295 -1.01 -4.11 -10.43
CA GLU A 295 -1.85 -3.06 -11.01
C GLU A 295 -3.31 -3.50 -11.17
N GLN A 296 -3.55 -4.78 -11.44
CA GLN A 296 -4.89 -5.33 -11.55
C GLN A 296 -5.61 -5.48 -10.19
N TYR A 297 -4.91 -5.97 -9.17
CA TYR A 297 -5.57 -6.42 -7.93
C TYR A 297 -5.47 -5.41 -6.78
N LYS A 298 -4.44 -4.56 -6.73
CA LYS A 298 -4.31 -3.53 -5.69
C LYS A 298 -5.51 -2.57 -5.66
N PRO A 299 -5.98 -1.99 -6.80
CA PRO A 299 -7.13 -1.09 -6.78
C PRO A 299 -8.43 -1.79 -6.35
N LYS A 300 -8.59 -3.08 -6.65
CA LYS A 300 -9.75 -3.86 -6.23
C LYS A 300 -9.79 -4.04 -4.70
N LEU A 301 -8.65 -4.33 -4.09
CA LEU A 301 -8.53 -4.43 -2.63
C LEU A 301 -8.81 -3.10 -1.95
N GLU A 302 -8.23 -2.00 -2.47
CA GLU A 302 -8.49 -0.65 -1.97
C GLU A 302 -9.98 -0.29 -2.11
N LYS A 303 -10.61 -0.64 -3.23
CA LYS A 303 -12.05 -0.41 -3.44
C LYS A 303 -12.92 -1.16 -2.44
N ILE A 304 -12.69 -2.47 -2.26
CA ILE A 304 -13.43 -3.30 -1.28
C ILE A 304 -13.34 -2.66 0.10
N GLN A 305 -12.12 -2.31 0.51
CA GLN A 305 -11.88 -1.68 1.79
C GLN A 305 -12.61 -0.32 1.93
N ASN A 306 -12.54 0.53 0.91
CA ASN A 306 -13.17 1.85 0.95
C ASN A 306 -14.69 1.78 0.99
N VAL A 307 -15.29 0.77 0.34
CA VAL A 307 -16.74 0.52 0.37
C VAL A 307 -17.16 0.02 1.76
N LEU A 308 -16.41 -0.92 2.34
CA LEU A 308 -16.65 -1.39 3.72
C LEU A 308 -16.49 -0.26 4.74
N ALA A 309 -15.52 0.64 4.54
CA ALA A 309 -15.34 1.82 5.38
C ALA A 309 -16.55 2.76 5.32
N TYR A 310 -17.07 3.00 4.12
CA TYR A 310 -18.29 3.77 3.92
C TYR A 310 -19.50 3.13 4.63
N GLN A 311 -19.69 1.82 4.47
CA GLN A 311 -20.78 1.08 5.11
C GLN A 311 -20.67 1.14 6.64
N PHE A 312 -19.47 0.95 7.17
CA PHE A 312 -19.21 1.02 8.60
C PHE A 312 -19.45 2.43 9.15
N ASP A 313 -18.95 3.48 8.49
CA ASP A 313 -19.19 4.88 8.87
C ASP A 313 -20.70 5.20 8.87
N THR A 314 -21.41 4.82 7.80
CA THR A 314 -22.87 5.01 7.70
C THR A 314 -23.59 4.35 8.87
N LEU A 315 -23.25 3.09 9.16
CA LEU A 315 -23.89 2.32 10.23
C LEU A 315 -23.61 2.90 11.63
N ILE A 316 -22.39 3.39 11.89
CA ILE A 316 -22.03 4.10 13.13
C ILE A 316 -22.98 5.28 13.34
N TRP A 317 -23.10 6.16 12.34
CA TRP A 317 -23.84 7.40 12.49
C TRP A 317 -25.36 7.19 12.50
N GLU A 318 -25.89 6.25 11.73
CA GLU A 318 -27.30 5.86 11.80
C GLU A 318 -27.69 5.34 13.19
N LYS A 319 -26.82 4.58 13.84
CA LYS A 319 -27.05 4.10 15.21
C LYS A 319 -26.84 5.18 16.26
N ALA A 320 -25.85 6.06 16.08
CA ALA A 320 -25.60 7.18 16.97
C ALA A 320 -26.83 8.10 17.01
N ASN A 321 -27.46 8.30 15.85
CA ASN A 321 -28.73 9.00 15.69
C ASN A 321 -29.94 8.29 16.31
N LYS A 322 -29.82 7.08 16.86
CA LYS A 322 -30.89 6.37 17.58
C LYS A 322 -30.67 6.34 19.09
N SER A 323 -29.42 6.37 19.56
CA SER A 323 -29.09 6.37 20.99
C SER A 323 -29.51 7.68 21.68
N LYS A 324 -30.24 7.56 22.80
CA LYS A 324 -30.63 8.71 23.62
C LYS A 324 -29.45 9.30 24.39
N ALA A 325 -28.54 8.45 24.87
CA ALA A 325 -27.35 8.90 25.61
C ALA A 325 -26.42 9.70 24.71
N ILE A 326 -26.12 9.19 23.51
CA ILE A 326 -25.33 9.89 22.50
C ILE A 326 -26.00 11.20 22.10
N LYS A 327 -27.30 11.21 21.80
CA LYS A 327 -28.03 12.45 21.51
C LYS A 327 -27.90 13.51 22.60
N ARG A 328 -28.03 13.13 23.87
CA ARG A 328 -27.89 14.05 25.01
C ARG A 328 -26.49 14.61 25.10
N PHE A 329 -25.47 13.76 24.96
CA PHE A 329 -24.06 14.18 24.96
C PHE A 329 -23.79 15.22 23.86
N PHE A 330 -24.20 14.94 22.62
CA PHE A 330 -24.01 15.85 21.49
C PHE A 330 -24.80 17.16 21.65
N HIS A 331 -26.01 17.11 22.22
CA HIS A 331 -26.80 18.31 22.49
C HIS A 331 -26.15 19.21 23.54
N GLN A 332 -25.62 18.63 24.63
CA GLN A 332 -24.85 19.35 25.65
C GLN A 332 -23.57 19.96 25.08
N ALA A 333 -22.97 19.30 24.09
CA ALA A 333 -21.81 19.79 23.34
C ALA A 333 -22.15 20.89 22.31
N GLY A 334 -23.42 21.29 22.17
CA GLY A 334 -23.84 22.34 21.22
C GLY A 334 -23.92 21.87 19.76
N ILE A 335 -23.94 20.56 19.51
CA ILE A 335 -24.09 20.00 18.16
C ILE A 335 -25.58 19.84 17.86
N ILE A 336 -26.11 20.72 16.99
CA ILE A 336 -27.53 20.76 16.60
C ILE A 336 -27.77 20.09 15.23
N GLU A 337 -26.71 19.92 14.44
CA GLU A 337 -26.76 19.28 13.10
C GLU A 337 -26.94 17.76 13.18
N GLU A 338 -27.26 17.14 12.03
CA GLU A 338 -27.33 15.69 11.86
C GLU A 338 -25.96 15.05 12.18
N PHE A 339 -25.97 13.95 12.94
CA PHE A 339 -24.72 13.29 13.34
C PHE A 339 -24.08 12.62 12.13
N SER A 340 -22.82 12.98 11.87
CA SER A 340 -22.01 12.47 10.77
C SER A 340 -20.53 12.58 11.12
N ALA A 341 -19.67 11.88 10.36
CA ALA A 341 -18.22 12.00 10.48
C ALA A 341 -17.75 13.45 10.40
N VAL A 342 -18.32 14.26 9.48
CA VAL A 342 -17.99 15.67 9.33
C VAL A 342 -18.38 16.46 10.58
N THR A 343 -19.62 16.28 11.06
CA THR A 343 -20.13 17.03 12.22
C THR A 343 -19.31 16.71 13.48
N PHE A 344 -19.00 15.43 13.70
CA PHE A 344 -18.19 15.00 14.83
C PHE A 344 -16.74 15.47 14.73
N LEU A 345 -16.13 15.39 13.54
CA LEU A 345 -14.76 15.86 13.31
C LEU A 345 -14.64 17.36 13.50
N LYS A 346 -15.60 18.16 13.01
CA LYS A 346 -15.67 19.61 13.26
C LYS A 346 -15.69 19.93 14.74
N TYR A 347 -16.52 19.21 15.50
CA TYR A 347 -16.58 19.40 16.94
C TYR A 347 -15.26 19.00 17.63
N TYR A 348 -14.75 17.81 17.31
CA TYR A 348 -13.49 17.32 17.85
C TYR A 348 -12.35 18.32 17.61
N ILE A 349 -12.24 18.84 16.40
CA ILE A 349 -11.24 19.86 16.05
C ILE A 349 -11.43 21.16 16.85
N LYS A 350 -12.67 21.63 17.05
CA LYS A 350 -12.95 22.83 17.87
C LYS A 350 -12.52 22.68 19.33
N THR A 351 -12.46 21.45 19.85
CA THR A 351 -11.99 21.17 21.21
C THR A 351 -10.47 21.09 21.33
N LEU A 352 -9.73 21.15 20.22
CA LEU A 352 -8.25 21.11 20.22
C LEU A 352 -7.67 22.51 20.40
N ASP A 353 -6.64 22.63 21.23
CA ASP A 353 -5.88 23.87 21.44
C ASP A 353 -4.99 24.18 20.22
N GLU A 354 -5.32 25.26 19.48
CA GLU A 354 -4.57 25.74 18.31
C GLU A 354 -3.10 26.04 18.62
N LYS A 355 -2.76 26.36 19.88
CA LYS A 355 -1.39 26.68 20.29
C LYS A 355 -0.52 25.43 20.50
N LYS A 356 -1.10 24.23 20.43
CA LYS A 356 -0.42 22.92 20.56
C LYS A 356 -0.62 22.03 19.32
N LEU A 357 -0.59 22.64 18.13
CA LEU A 357 -0.76 21.94 16.85
C LEU A 357 0.39 20.97 16.55
N SER A 358 0.24 19.72 17.03
CA SER A 358 1.08 18.60 16.60
C SER A 358 0.82 18.22 15.14
N GLN A 359 1.74 17.47 14.51
CA GLN A 359 1.57 16.87 13.17
C GLN A 359 0.22 16.12 13.02
N LYS A 360 -0.27 15.52 14.12
CA LYS A 360 -1.54 14.79 14.18
C LYS A 360 -2.75 15.71 13.98
N ASN A 361 -2.71 16.95 14.43
CA ASN A 361 -3.85 17.88 14.30
C ASN A 361 -3.95 18.43 12.86
N LYS A 362 -2.82 18.62 12.17
CA LYS A 362 -2.81 18.97 10.74
C LYS A 362 -3.51 17.89 9.89
N SER A 363 -3.21 16.61 10.15
CA SER A 363 -3.86 15.50 9.43
C SER A 363 -5.37 15.43 9.62
N LEU A 364 -5.91 15.87 10.77
CA LEU A 364 -7.35 15.93 11.01
C LEU A 364 -8.02 17.08 10.26
N MET A 365 -7.34 18.23 10.12
CA MET A 365 -7.82 19.34 9.28
C MET A 365 -7.87 18.96 7.81
N ASP A 366 -6.84 18.26 7.31
CA ASP A 366 -6.83 17.76 5.93
C ASP A 366 -7.91 16.70 5.70
N LEU A 367 -8.13 15.82 6.70
CA LEU A 367 -9.25 14.88 6.68
C LEU A 367 -10.60 15.61 6.66
N LEU A 368 -10.78 16.69 7.43
CA LEU A 368 -12.01 17.47 7.42
C LEU A 368 -12.28 18.06 6.03
N LYS A 369 -11.27 18.69 5.41
CA LYS A 369 -11.39 19.20 4.04
C LYS A 369 -11.75 18.11 3.05
N TYR A 370 -11.14 16.93 3.17
CA TYR A 370 -11.50 15.77 2.34
C TYR A 370 -12.97 15.36 2.56
N LEU A 371 -13.42 15.18 3.80
CA LEU A 371 -14.81 14.79 4.07
C LEU A 371 -15.82 15.88 3.67
N GLU A 372 -15.45 17.15 3.76
CA GLU A 372 -16.25 18.27 3.27
C GLU A 372 -16.28 18.34 1.74
N SER A 373 -15.20 17.99 1.05
CA SER A 373 -15.22 17.85 -0.41
C SER A 373 -16.01 16.63 -0.89
N GLN A 374 -16.26 15.66 0.01
CA GLN A 374 -17.22 14.60 -0.21
C GLN A 374 -18.68 15.02 0.13
N LYS A 375 -18.93 16.22 0.70
CA LYS A 375 -20.30 16.64 1.05
C LYS A 375 -21.13 17.01 -0.19
N LYS A 376 -22.38 16.58 -0.08
CA LYS A 376 -23.40 16.36 -1.11
C LYS A 376 -23.81 17.57 -1.94
N ASN A 377 -24.14 17.35 -3.21
CA ASN A 377 -24.95 18.28 -3.98
C ASN A 377 -26.33 18.40 -3.32
N ILE A 378 -26.73 19.61 -2.93
CA ILE A 378 -28.06 19.88 -2.37
C ILE A 378 -28.93 20.48 -3.47
N ILE A 379 -29.96 19.75 -3.88
CA ILE A 379 -30.95 20.17 -4.86
C ILE A 379 -32.21 20.64 -4.13
N LEU A 380 -32.59 21.90 -4.31
CA LEU A 380 -33.91 22.40 -3.90
C LEU A 380 -34.83 22.39 -5.11
N CYS A 381 -35.97 21.69 -5.03
CA CYS A 381 -36.97 21.62 -6.08
C CYS A 381 -38.29 22.26 -5.63
N LEU A 382 -38.77 23.25 -6.39
CA LEU A 382 -40.02 23.98 -6.16
C LEU A 382 -40.98 23.79 -7.35
N ASP A 383 -42.12 23.15 -7.09
CA ASP A 383 -43.20 22.94 -8.08
C ASP A 383 -44.57 22.82 -7.36
N GLU A 384 -45.67 23.20 -7.99
CA GLU A 384 -47.03 22.98 -7.46
C GLU A 384 -47.46 21.51 -7.55
N ASP A 385 -46.83 20.74 -8.45
CA ASP A 385 -47.18 19.36 -8.77
C ASP A 385 -46.51 18.36 -7.81
N LEU A 386 -47.26 17.92 -6.80
CA LEU A 386 -46.80 16.96 -5.78
C LEU A 386 -46.37 15.61 -6.37
N GLU A 387 -47.06 15.13 -7.40
CA GLU A 387 -46.73 13.85 -8.05
C GLU A 387 -45.37 13.94 -8.73
N PHE A 388 -45.14 15.04 -9.46
CA PHE A 388 -43.85 15.31 -10.08
C PHE A 388 -42.72 15.47 -9.07
N LEU A 389 -42.96 16.16 -7.95
CA LEU A 389 -41.96 16.30 -6.87
C LEU A 389 -41.59 14.94 -6.26
N ASN A 390 -42.57 14.08 -6.02
CA ASN A 390 -42.33 12.73 -5.49
C ASN A 390 -41.52 11.87 -6.47
N ILE A 391 -41.86 11.92 -7.76
CA ILE A 391 -41.10 11.22 -8.81
C ILE A 391 -39.65 11.75 -8.87
N THR A 392 -39.47 13.07 -8.84
CA THR A 392 -38.15 13.70 -8.87
C THR A 392 -37.33 13.30 -7.64
N LYS A 393 -37.96 13.28 -6.46
CA LYS A 393 -37.34 12.83 -5.21
C LYS A 393 -36.91 11.37 -5.29
N GLU A 394 -37.80 10.49 -5.76
CA GLU A 394 -37.50 9.07 -5.93
C GLU A 394 -36.32 8.86 -6.90
N ILE A 395 -36.32 9.56 -8.03
CA ILE A 395 -35.24 9.50 -9.03
C ILE A 395 -33.91 9.96 -8.42
N VAL A 396 -33.84 11.15 -7.82
CA VAL A 396 -32.58 11.67 -7.25
C VAL A 396 -32.08 10.75 -6.13
N CYS A 397 -32.95 10.29 -5.24
CA CYS A 397 -32.57 9.36 -4.16
C CYS A 397 -32.06 8.01 -4.68
N ASN A 398 -32.56 7.54 -5.83
CA ASN A 398 -32.13 6.28 -6.45
C ASN A 398 -30.86 6.45 -7.30
N MET A 399 -30.67 7.60 -7.94
CA MET A 399 -29.54 7.89 -8.83
C MET A 399 -28.25 8.16 -8.06
N ASP A 400 -28.31 9.06 -7.07
CA ASP A 400 -27.14 9.52 -6.35
C ASP A 400 -27.47 9.73 -4.88
N ARG A 401 -26.91 8.87 -4.03
CA ARG A 401 -27.12 8.94 -2.58
C ARG A 401 -26.26 10.03 -1.92
N ASP A 402 -25.31 10.60 -2.67
CA ASP A 402 -24.49 11.75 -2.30
C ASP A 402 -25.07 13.05 -2.88
N THR A 403 -26.28 13.02 -3.44
CA THR A 403 -27.11 14.19 -3.71
C THR A 403 -28.33 14.16 -2.77
N SER A 404 -28.58 15.28 -2.08
CA SER A 404 -29.78 15.42 -1.24
C SER A 404 -30.78 16.32 -1.93
N ILE A 405 -32.05 15.92 -1.96
CA ILE A 405 -33.12 16.70 -2.57
C ILE A 405 -34.14 17.16 -1.54
N ILE A 406 -34.44 18.46 -1.58
CA ILE A 406 -35.46 19.12 -0.79
C ILE A 406 -36.57 19.52 -1.76
N THR A 407 -37.76 18.94 -1.61
CA THR A 407 -38.93 19.27 -2.43
C THR A 407 -39.90 20.12 -1.65
N THR A 408 -40.42 21.19 -2.26
CA THR A 408 -41.45 22.03 -1.64
C THR A 408 -42.46 22.49 -2.68
N THR A 409 -43.72 22.64 -2.27
CA THR A 409 -44.77 23.30 -3.07
C THR A 409 -44.94 24.76 -2.70
N GLN A 410 -44.33 25.20 -1.59
CA GLN A 410 -44.51 26.53 -1.04
C GLN A 410 -43.26 27.40 -1.24
N PRO A 411 -43.40 28.59 -1.84
CA PRO A 411 -42.27 29.53 -2.00
C PRO A 411 -41.70 30.06 -0.70
N GLY A 412 -42.53 30.27 0.33
CA GLY A 412 -42.05 30.68 1.65
C GLY A 412 -41.09 29.65 2.25
N GLU A 413 -41.39 28.36 2.08
CA GLU A 413 -40.49 27.27 2.45
C GLU A 413 -39.26 27.21 1.55
N ALA A 414 -39.37 27.49 0.24
CA ALA A 414 -38.21 27.57 -0.64
C ALA A 414 -37.22 28.65 -0.16
N ILE A 415 -37.70 29.85 0.22
CA ILE A 415 -36.88 30.94 0.78
C ILE A 415 -36.21 30.50 2.09
N LYS A 416 -36.94 29.84 2.99
CA LYS A 416 -36.35 29.29 4.24
C LYS A 416 -35.24 28.28 3.95
N ASN A 417 -35.46 27.39 2.98
CA ASN A 417 -34.48 26.37 2.60
C ASN A 417 -33.26 26.96 1.89
N ILE A 418 -33.42 28.01 1.08
CA ILE A 418 -32.30 28.77 0.51
C ILE A 418 -31.42 29.35 1.62
N LYS A 419 -32.03 29.97 2.64
CA LYS A 419 -31.31 30.54 3.80
C LYS A 419 -30.62 29.49 4.66
N LYS A 420 -31.28 28.35 4.90
CA LYS A 420 -30.85 27.37 5.91
C LYS A 420 -29.88 26.33 5.35
N ASN A 421 -30.15 25.85 4.13
CA ASN A 421 -29.50 24.65 3.59
C ASN A 421 -28.55 24.94 2.43
N ASN A 422 -28.43 26.19 1.98
CA ASN A 422 -27.50 26.64 0.94
C ASN A 422 -27.41 25.67 -0.26
N PRO A 423 -28.50 25.47 -1.02
CA PRO A 423 -28.53 24.52 -2.12
C PRO A 423 -27.48 24.84 -3.19
N ASN A 424 -26.93 23.82 -3.83
CA ASN A 424 -26.07 23.94 -5.01
C ASN A 424 -26.91 24.15 -6.27
N PHE A 425 -28.06 23.47 -6.33
CA PHE A 425 -29.02 23.58 -7.42
C PHE A 425 -30.37 24.04 -6.91
N PHE A 426 -30.98 25.00 -7.59
CA PHE A 426 -32.36 25.41 -7.38
C PHE A 426 -33.17 25.14 -8.64
N ILE A 427 -33.96 24.08 -8.59
CA ILE A 427 -34.84 23.69 -9.69
C ILE A 427 -36.24 24.23 -9.42
N VAL A 428 -36.76 25.08 -10.31
CA VAL A 428 -38.04 25.76 -10.11
C VAL A 428 -38.93 25.65 -11.35
N ASN A 429 -40.22 25.40 -11.14
CA ASN A 429 -41.21 25.54 -12.19
C ASN A 429 -41.52 27.03 -12.40
N PRO A 430 -41.26 27.60 -13.59
CA PRO A 430 -41.48 29.02 -13.84
C PRO A 430 -42.96 29.39 -13.98
N GLU A 431 -43.88 28.42 -14.07
CA GLU A 431 -45.32 28.62 -14.25
C GLU A 431 -46.13 28.55 -12.94
N ILE A 432 -45.47 28.60 -11.78
CA ILE A 432 -46.14 28.54 -10.48
C ILE A 432 -47.06 29.76 -10.30
N LYS A 433 -48.32 29.51 -9.95
CA LYS A 433 -49.32 30.56 -9.76
C LYS A 433 -49.10 31.23 -8.41
N ARG A 434 -49.40 32.53 -8.34
CA ARG A 434 -49.37 33.34 -7.09
C ARG A 434 -47.96 33.63 -6.54
N ILE A 435 -46.93 33.64 -7.39
CA ILE A 435 -45.56 34.01 -7.02
C ILE A 435 -45.04 35.08 -7.98
N ASN A 436 -44.33 36.08 -7.44
CA ASN A 436 -43.43 36.89 -8.25
C ASN A 436 -42.10 36.15 -8.39
N LEU A 437 -41.96 35.38 -9.48
CA LEU A 437 -40.77 34.55 -9.72
C LEU A 437 -39.50 35.40 -9.81
N GLU A 438 -39.56 36.59 -10.41
CA GLU A 438 -38.42 37.50 -10.56
C GLU A 438 -37.87 37.93 -9.19
N GLN A 439 -38.75 38.22 -8.23
CA GLN A 439 -38.34 38.54 -6.86
C GLN A 439 -37.67 37.33 -6.18
N LEU A 440 -38.22 36.12 -6.36
CA LEU A 440 -37.64 34.90 -5.79
C LEU A 440 -36.26 34.59 -6.38
N LEU A 441 -36.11 34.73 -7.70
CA LEU A 441 -34.83 34.53 -8.40
C LEU A 441 -33.80 35.59 -8.01
N SER A 442 -34.20 36.87 -7.94
CA SER A 442 -33.35 37.95 -7.45
C SER A 442 -32.86 37.66 -6.03
N TYR A 443 -33.78 37.27 -5.15
CA TYR A 443 -33.45 36.92 -3.77
C TYR A 443 -32.47 35.74 -3.68
N ALA A 444 -32.72 34.69 -4.47
CA ALA A 444 -31.85 33.51 -4.50
C ALA A 444 -30.44 33.85 -4.97
N ARG A 445 -30.32 34.67 -6.03
CA ARG A 445 -29.03 35.15 -6.56
C ARG A 445 -28.29 36.09 -5.62
N GLU A 446 -29.01 36.98 -4.94
CA GLU A 446 -28.41 37.89 -3.95
C GLU A 446 -27.81 37.11 -2.77
N LYS A 447 -28.47 36.03 -2.34
CA LYS A 447 -27.99 35.21 -1.21
C LYS A 447 -26.98 34.15 -1.59
N LEU A 448 -27.11 33.57 -2.77
CA LEU A 448 -26.25 32.51 -3.28
C LEU A 448 -25.83 32.86 -4.73
N PRO A 449 -24.74 33.62 -4.91
CA PRO A 449 -24.28 34.03 -6.24
C PRO A 449 -23.99 32.84 -7.16
N ASP A 450 -23.41 31.78 -6.59
CA ASP A 450 -22.97 30.57 -7.30
C ASP A 450 -24.07 29.51 -7.46
N LEU A 451 -25.33 29.82 -7.10
CA LEU A 451 -26.45 28.88 -7.18
C LEU A 451 -26.75 28.51 -8.65
N ASN A 452 -26.77 27.22 -8.97
CA ASN A 452 -27.23 26.78 -10.28
C ASN A 452 -28.76 26.75 -10.34
N ILE A 453 -29.36 27.70 -11.03
CA ILE A 453 -30.82 27.78 -11.16
C ILE A 453 -31.25 27.07 -12.44
N VAL A 454 -32.26 26.21 -12.33
CA VAL A 454 -32.74 25.34 -13.42
C VAL A 454 -34.26 25.45 -13.51
N PHE A 455 -34.79 25.49 -14.72
CA PHE A 455 -36.25 25.50 -14.91
C PHE A 455 -36.79 24.12 -15.29
N PHE A 456 -37.94 23.74 -14.74
CA PHE A 456 -38.77 22.65 -15.28
C PHE A 456 -39.96 23.24 -16.04
N SER A 457 -40.04 23.00 -17.35
CA SER A 457 -41.16 23.49 -18.16
C SER A 457 -41.78 22.39 -19.02
N LYS A 458 -43.12 22.40 -19.14
CA LYS A 458 -43.84 21.53 -20.08
C LYS A 458 -43.63 21.99 -21.52
N LYS A 459 -43.54 23.31 -21.74
CA LYS A 459 -43.30 23.95 -23.04
C LYS A 459 -42.48 25.21 -22.83
N VAL A 460 -41.33 25.29 -23.51
CA VAL A 460 -40.50 26.49 -23.48
C VAL A 460 -41.19 27.60 -24.27
N ASN A 461 -41.43 28.74 -23.61
CA ASN A 461 -42.01 29.93 -24.23
C ASN A 461 -41.03 31.12 -24.21
N HIS A 462 -41.34 32.17 -24.98
CA HIS A 462 -40.47 33.35 -25.08
C HIS A 462 -40.22 34.06 -23.74
N TYR A 463 -41.22 34.05 -22.83
CA TYR A 463 -41.08 34.63 -21.50
C TYR A 463 -40.05 33.86 -20.64
N GLN A 464 -40.12 32.53 -20.63
CA GLN A 464 -39.16 31.66 -19.94
C GLN A 464 -37.74 31.84 -20.48
N LEU A 465 -37.58 32.01 -21.80
CA LEU A 465 -36.27 32.28 -22.41
C LEU A 465 -35.72 33.67 -22.03
N SER A 466 -36.59 34.67 -21.90
CA SER A 466 -36.20 36.01 -21.45
C SER A 466 -35.73 35.98 -19.99
N LEU A 467 -36.50 35.34 -19.10
CA LEU A 467 -36.10 35.12 -17.71
C LEU A 467 -34.81 34.31 -17.60
N ALA A 468 -34.66 33.28 -18.45
CA ALA A 468 -33.47 32.46 -18.48
C ALA A 468 -32.21 33.28 -18.73
N LYS A 469 -32.27 34.22 -19.68
CA LYS A 469 -31.18 35.15 -19.98
C LYS A 469 -30.96 36.16 -18.85
N GLN A 470 -32.04 36.74 -18.33
CA GLN A 470 -31.95 37.79 -17.30
C GLN A 470 -31.35 37.29 -15.99
N PHE A 471 -31.69 36.06 -15.56
CA PHE A 471 -31.26 35.50 -14.27
C PHE A 471 -30.14 34.45 -14.39
N ASN A 472 -29.53 34.33 -15.57
CA ASN A 472 -28.47 33.37 -15.88
C ASN A 472 -28.86 31.94 -15.46
N ILE A 473 -29.98 31.45 -16.00
CA ILE A 473 -30.50 30.11 -15.70
C ILE A 473 -29.63 29.08 -16.42
N SER A 474 -29.08 28.14 -15.66
CA SER A 474 -28.07 27.17 -16.12
C SER A 474 -28.64 26.17 -17.13
N ALA A 475 -29.90 25.76 -16.96
CA ALA A 475 -30.58 24.83 -17.87
C ALA A 475 -32.11 24.93 -17.80
N ILE A 476 -32.78 24.50 -18.86
CA ILE A 476 -34.23 24.30 -18.89
C ILE A 476 -34.51 22.82 -19.19
N LEU A 477 -35.01 22.11 -18.20
CA LEU A 477 -35.37 20.71 -18.28
C LEU A 477 -36.84 20.55 -18.68
N LYS A 478 -37.12 19.51 -19.46
CA LYS A 478 -38.48 19.18 -19.89
C LYS A 478 -39.21 18.46 -18.77
N LYS A 479 -40.29 19.05 -18.27
CA LYS A 479 -41.18 18.43 -17.29
C LYS A 479 -41.89 17.22 -17.92
N THR A 480 -41.59 16.03 -17.42
CA THR A 480 -42.13 14.75 -17.90
C THR A 480 -42.39 13.80 -16.73
N THR A 481 -43.41 12.96 -16.85
CA THR A 481 -43.71 11.88 -15.89
C THR A 481 -42.96 10.58 -16.23
N GLN A 482 -42.31 10.52 -17.40
CA GLN A 482 -41.48 9.37 -17.79
C GLN A 482 -40.16 9.36 -17.01
N LYS A 483 -40.05 8.45 -16.04
CA LYS A 483 -38.89 8.33 -15.13
C LYS A 483 -37.54 8.29 -15.87
N SER A 484 -37.40 7.46 -16.90
CA SER A 484 -36.13 7.29 -17.64
C SER A 484 -35.64 8.56 -18.35
N ASN A 485 -36.56 9.41 -18.83
CA ASN A 485 -36.21 10.68 -19.48
C ASN A 485 -35.87 11.77 -18.48
N LEU A 486 -36.54 11.78 -17.32
CA LEU A 486 -36.24 12.72 -16.23
C LEU A 486 -34.91 12.37 -15.58
N GLU A 487 -34.64 11.08 -15.38
CA GLU A 487 -33.38 10.54 -14.86
C GLU A 487 -32.18 10.98 -15.72
N LYS A 488 -32.23 10.78 -17.04
CA LYS A 488 -31.15 11.21 -17.94
C LYS A 488 -30.86 12.71 -17.86
N GLN A 489 -31.91 13.53 -17.79
CA GLN A 489 -31.80 14.99 -17.71
C GLN A 489 -31.18 15.45 -16.39
N ILE A 490 -31.61 14.87 -15.27
CA ILE A 490 -31.05 15.17 -13.95
C ILE A 490 -29.60 14.69 -13.86
N LYS A 491 -29.26 13.55 -14.48
CA LYS A 491 -27.89 13.03 -14.48
C LYS A 491 -26.93 13.99 -15.18
N GLN A 492 -27.33 14.45 -16.38
CA GLN A 492 -26.57 15.45 -17.13
C GLN A 492 -26.42 16.77 -16.37
N LEU A 493 -27.37 17.11 -15.49
CA LEU A 493 -27.29 18.32 -14.67
C LEU A 493 -26.26 18.18 -13.53
N ILE A 494 -26.16 16.99 -12.93
CA ILE A 494 -25.27 16.73 -11.81
C ILE A 494 -23.82 16.50 -12.28
N ASP A 495 -23.66 15.88 -13.46
CA ASP A 495 -22.35 15.53 -14.03
C ASP A 495 -21.65 16.73 -14.72
N ASN A 496 -22.38 17.80 -15.06
CA ASN A 496 -21.87 19.04 -15.65
C ASN A 496 -21.74 20.14 -14.61
#